data_AF-A0A117QAF7-F1
#
_entry.id   AF-A0A117QAF7-F1
#
_cell.length_a   1.000
_cell.length_b   1.000
_cell.length_c   1.000
_cell.angle_alpha   90.00
_cell.angle_beta   90.00
_cell.angle_gamma   90.00
#
_symmetry.space_group_name_H-M   'P 1'
#
loop_
_entity.id
_entity.type
_entity.pdbx_description
1 polymer ?
#
loop_
_entity_poly.entity_id
_entity_poly.type
_entity_poly.pdbx_seq_one_letter_code
_entity_poly.pdbx_strand_id
1 'polypeptide(L)'
;MKIRPAVRFAYGLIDTAAPPAGQLVGVLTLGIPTQAAVLTSVFRELTPYADSLELNRLVLRDEVPTNAETWFQARAFRLAAARGIRGIVAHSDPEPRTRLTAHGPEMIFPGHYGTIYQAKGMDYLGKTRRRRLTMLPDGSVLHERAMSKVRNNERGRGGVETRLVALGARPRHEGEPGRAWLEEALHTVGARVVSHGGNHRYAAYIGPCTGRRITATSYPYPKADQGGAA
;
A
#
# COMPACT_ATOMS: atom_id res chain seq x y z
N MET A 1 -14.39 18.15 -14.00
CA MET A 1 -13.71 17.37 -12.95
C MET A 1 -12.32 16.98 -13.47
N LYS A 2 -11.22 17.50 -12.90
CA LYS A 2 -9.86 17.25 -13.41
C LYS A 2 -9.46 15.82 -13.02
N ILE A 3 -9.26 14.92 -13.99
CA ILE A 3 -8.77 13.57 -13.74
C ILE A 3 -7.38 13.70 -13.13
N ARG A 4 -7.18 13.18 -11.91
CA ARG A 4 -5.88 13.17 -11.25
C ARG A 4 -5.28 11.77 -11.34
N PRO A 5 -3.97 11.64 -11.64
CA PRO A 5 -3.31 10.34 -11.63
C PRO A 5 -3.34 9.73 -10.22
N ALA A 6 -3.35 8.40 -10.15
CA ALA A 6 -3.36 7.67 -8.86
C ALA A 6 -2.15 8.01 -7.98
N VAL A 7 -1.01 8.32 -8.60
CA VAL A 7 0.18 8.86 -7.94
C VAL A 7 0.32 10.32 -8.34
N ARG A 8 0.43 11.22 -7.35
CA ARG A 8 0.59 12.67 -7.60
C ARG A 8 2.05 13.10 -7.49
N PHE A 9 2.82 12.51 -6.58
CA PHE A 9 4.25 12.72 -6.45
C PHE A 9 4.98 11.38 -6.34
N ALA A 10 6.09 11.26 -7.07
CA ALA A 10 7.04 10.17 -6.94
C ALA A 10 8.41 10.77 -6.61
N TYR A 11 9.07 10.20 -5.61
CA TYR A 11 10.40 10.58 -5.18
C TYR A 11 11.31 9.37 -5.31
N GLY A 12 12.55 9.59 -5.74
CA GLY A 12 13.60 8.58 -5.81
C GLY A 12 14.69 8.86 -4.78
N LEU A 13 15.19 7.82 -4.13
CA LEU A 13 16.43 7.83 -3.36
C LEU A 13 17.56 7.36 -4.28
N ILE A 14 18.50 8.25 -4.55
CA ILE A 14 19.66 7.97 -5.40
C ILE A 14 20.88 7.78 -4.51
N ASP A 15 21.53 6.62 -4.64
CA ASP A 15 22.83 6.38 -4.03
C ASP A 15 23.93 6.96 -4.94
N THR A 16 24.62 7.97 -4.44
CA THR A 16 25.69 8.66 -5.14
C THR A 16 27.09 8.13 -4.79
N ALA A 17 27.19 7.23 -3.82
CA ALA A 17 28.46 6.74 -3.28
C ALA A 17 28.77 5.29 -3.68
N ALA A 18 27.76 4.42 -3.79
CA ALA A 18 27.95 3.02 -4.17
C ALA A 18 28.22 2.86 -5.69
N PRO A 19 29.19 2.04 -6.12
CA PRO A 19 29.38 1.72 -7.54
C PRO A 19 28.30 0.78 -8.11
N PRO A 20 27.83 0.97 -9.36
CA PRO A 20 27.94 2.20 -10.13
C PRO A 20 27.20 3.37 -9.46
N ALA A 21 27.82 4.55 -9.40
CA ALA A 21 27.22 5.73 -8.78
C ALA A 21 25.94 6.16 -9.51
N GLY A 22 25.01 6.75 -8.77
CA GLY A 22 23.75 7.27 -9.33
C GLY A 22 22.63 6.22 -9.40
N GLN A 23 22.72 5.13 -8.65
CA GLN A 23 21.69 4.10 -8.63
C GLN A 23 20.43 4.56 -7.90
N LEU A 24 19.26 4.25 -8.49
CA LEU A 24 17.98 4.36 -7.80
C LEU A 24 17.84 3.21 -6.80
N VAL A 25 17.97 3.52 -5.52
CA VAL A 25 17.94 2.53 -4.43
C VAL A 25 16.64 2.57 -3.62
N GLY A 26 15.74 3.52 -3.90
CA GLY A 26 14.42 3.54 -3.28
C GLY A 26 13.42 4.46 -3.96
N VAL A 27 12.15 4.17 -3.77
CA VAL A 27 11.02 4.93 -4.33
C VAL A 27 9.96 5.16 -3.25
N LEU A 28 9.51 6.41 -3.14
CA LEU A 28 8.36 6.82 -2.32
C LEU A 28 7.33 7.51 -3.20
N THR A 29 6.07 7.06 -3.13
CA THR A 29 4.96 7.71 -3.84
C THR A 29 3.92 8.26 -2.89
N LEU A 30 3.48 9.49 -3.16
CA LEU A 30 2.31 10.12 -2.56
C LEU A 30 1.19 10.20 -3.59
N GLY A 31 0.05 9.63 -3.27
CA GLY A 31 -1.04 9.43 -4.21
C GLY A 31 -2.42 9.67 -3.62
N ILE A 32 -3.40 9.34 -4.44
CA ILE A 32 -4.82 9.56 -4.17
C ILE A 32 -5.42 8.24 -3.69
N PRO A 33 -5.92 8.17 -2.45
CA PRO A 33 -6.60 6.97 -1.97
C PRO A 33 -7.87 6.72 -2.79
N THR A 34 -8.30 5.46 -2.82
CA THR A 34 -9.51 5.03 -3.53
C THR A 34 -10.79 5.72 -3.03
N GLN A 35 -10.81 6.17 -1.77
CA GLN A 35 -11.91 6.92 -1.17
C GLN A 35 -11.40 8.19 -0.50
N ALA A 36 -12.07 9.32 -0.75
CA ALA A 36 -11.76 10.61 -0.12
C ALA A 36 -11.81 10.53 1.42
N ALA A 37 -12.68 9.67 1.95
CA ALA A 37 -12.85 9.43 3.38
C ALA A 37 -11.56 9.04 4.11
N VAL A 38 -10.58 8.44 3.42
CA VAL A 38 -9.26 8.14 3.98
C VAL A 38 -8.57 9.42 4.46
N LEU A 39 -8.74 10.54 3.75
CA LEU A 39 -8.15 11.83 4.07
C LEU A 39 -9.10 12.69 4.91
N THR A 40 -10.37 12.80 4.51
CA THR A 40 -11.32 13.73 5.15
C THR A 40 -11.73 13.30 6.56
N SER A 41 -11.63 12.00 6.89
CA SER A 41 -11.83 11.53 8.27
C SER A 41 -10.69 11.93 9.23
N VAL A 42 -9.53 12.30 8.68
CA VAL A 42 -8.31 12.65 9.43
C VAL A 42 -8.06 14.15 9.43
N PHE A 43 -8.15 14.76 8.24
CA PHE A 43 -7.82 16.17 8.00
C PHE A 43 -9.06 16.93 7.53
N ARG A 44 -9.91 17.35 8.47
CA ARG A 44 -11.18 18.03 8.16
C ARG A 44 -11.00 19.37 7.47
N GLU A 45 -9.91 20.07 7.77
CA GLU A 45 -9.60 21.41 7.25
C GLU A 45 -8.80 21.39 5.94
N LEU A 46 -8.29 20.23 5.51
CA LEU A 46 -7.47 20.13 4.31
C LEU A 46 -8.31 19.71 3.11
N THR A 47 -8.06 20.32 1.96
CA THR A 47 -8.71 19.92 0.72
C THR A 47 -8.15 18.55 0.28
N PRO A 48 -8.98 17.49 0.20
CA PRO A 48 -8.49 16.17 -0.16
C PRO A 48 -7.87 16.18 -1.56
N TYR A 49 -6.79 15.42 -1.73
CA TYR A 49 -6.00 15.29 -2.96
C TYR A 49 -5.18 16.52 -3.36
N ALA A 50 -5.52 17.70 -2.85
CA ALA A 50 -4.82 18.96 -3.10
C ALA A 50 -3.81 19.25 -1.98
N ASP A 51 -4.28 19.24 -0.74
CA ASP A 51 -3.47 19.58 0.44
C ASP A 51 -3.13 18.34 1.27
N SER A 52 -3.84 17.23 1.03
CA SER A 52 -3.58 15.95 1.69
C SER A 52 -3.50 14.79 0.70
N LEU A 53 -2.62 13.83 1.00
CA LEU A 53 -2.34 12.65 0.19
C LEU A 53 -2.12 11.41 1.06
N GLU A 54 -2.17 10.24 0.42
CA GLU A 54 -1.75 8.98 1.03
C GLU A 54 -0.29 8.66 0.65
N LEU A 55 0.50 8.14 1.58
CA LEU A 55 1.74 7.45 1.25
C LEU A 55 1.39 6.04 0.77
N ASN A 56 1.39 5.84 -0.54
CA ASN A 56 0.91 4.61 -1.17
C ASN A 56 1.99 3.54 -1.35
N ARG A 57 3.27 3.96 -1.43
CA ARG A 57 4.40 3.05 -1.62
C ARG A 57 5.66 3.68 -1.05
N LEU A 58 6.41 2.88 -0.31
CA LEU A 58 7.78 3.12 0.07
C LEU A 58 8.50 1.78 -0.09
N VAL A 59 9.49 1.73 -0.97
CA VAL A 59 10.30 0.54 -1.21
C VAL A 59 11.73 1.00 -1.35
N LEU A 60 12.63 0.39 -0.59
CA LEU A 60 14.07 0.53 -0.74
C LEU A 60 14.62 -0.85 -1.11
N ARG A 61 15.82 -0.89 -1.68
CA ARG A 61 16.54 -2.15 -1.82
C ARG A 61 17.04 -2.63 -0.46
N ASP A 62 17.18 -3.94 -0.31
CA ASP A 62 17.58 -4.57 0.95
C ASP A 62 18.98 -4.17 1.43
N GLU A 63 19.86 -3.75 0.51
CA GLU A 63 21.23 -3.34 0.84
C GLU A 63 21.30 -1.92 1.42
N VAL A 64 20.20 -1.15 1.36
CA VAL A 64 20.18 0.21 1.90
C VAL A 64 20.08 0.17 3.43
N PRO A 65 20.91 0.95 4.16
CA PRO A 65 20.87 0.97 5.63
C PRO A 65 19.47 1.24 6.19
N THR A 66 19.13 0.56 7.29
CA THR A 66 17.76 0.54 7.85
C THR A 66 17.21 1.92 8.22
N ASN A 67 18.08 2.87 8.60
CA ASN A 67 17.67 4.24 8.91
C ASN A 67 17.31 5.07 7.67
N ALA A 68 17.64 4.60 6.46
CA ALA A 68 17.38 5.31 5.22
C ALA A 68 15.88 5.46 4.93
N GLU A 69 15.03 4.53 5.35
CA GLU A 69 13.57 4.63 5.16
C GLU A 69 13.01 5.89 5.83
N THR A 70 13.35 6.09 7.11
CA THR A 70 12.91 7.25 7.90
C THR A 70 13.52 8.55 7.38
N TRP A 71 14.81 8.53 6.98
CA TRP A 71 15.46 9.67 6.35
C TRP A 71 14.76 10.05 5.04
N PHE A 72 14.55 9.07 4.16
CA PHE A 72 13.96 9.27 2.84
C PHE A 72 12.52 9.77 2.95
N GLN A 73 11.74 9.20 3.86
CA GLN A 73 10.41 9.70 4.20
C GLN A 73 10.44 11.16 4.65
N ALA A 74 11.34 11.53 5.57
CA ALA A 74 11.44 12.91 6.03
C ALA A 74 11.79 13.89 4.89
N ARG A 75 12.70 13.49 3.98
CA ARG A 75 13.06 14.29 2.80
C ARG A 75 11.91 14.42 1.81
N ALA A 76 11.22 13.33 1.50
CA ALA A 76 10.06 13.34 0.62
C ALA A 76 8.93 14.23 1.16
N PHE A 77 8.65 14.17 2.46
CA PHE A 77 7.64 15.04 3.09
C PHE A 77 8.03 16.51 3.01
N ARG A 78 9.30 16.85 3.21
CA ARG A 78 9.78 18.23 3.03
C ARG A 78 9.56 18.73 1.60
N LEU A 79 9.87 17.89 0.60
CA LEU A 79 9.67 18.21 -0.82
C LEU A 79 8.19 18.31 -1.21
N ALA A 80 7.32 17.49 -0.59
CA ALA A 80 5.88 17.55 -0.77
C ALA A 80 5.28 18.81 -0.14
N ALA A 81 5.78 19.19 1.04
CA ALA A 81 5.34 20.40 1.73
C ALA A 81 5.66 21.68 0.94
N ALA A 82 6.84 21.75 0.33
CA ALA A 82 7.21 22.83 -0.59
C ALA A 82 6.25 22.93 -1.80
N ARG A 83 5.56 21.85 -2.14
CA ARG A 83 4.55 21.78 -3.22
C ARG A 83 3.11 21.93 -2.73
N GLY A 84 2.92 22.40 -1.50
CA GLY A 84 1.58 22.70 -0.96
C GLY A 84 0.94 21.57 -0.17
N ILE A 85 1.55 20.38 -0.07
CA ILE A 85 0.99 19.30 0.77
C ILE A 85 1.16 19.64 2.25
N ARG A 86 0.13 19.34 3.04
CA ARG A 86 0.05 19.64 4.48
C ARG A 86 -0.30 18.43 5.32
N GLY A 87 -0.94 17.41 4.76
CA GLY A 87 -1.33 16.20 5.50
C GLY A 87 -1.00 14.92 4.75
N ILE A 88 -0.44 13.93 5.45
CA ILE A 88 -0.17 12.60 4.91
C ILE A 88 -0.88 11.55 5.77
N VAL A 89 -1.59 10.62 5.13
CA VAL A 89 -2.04 9.36 5.74
C VAL A 89 -1.15 8.23 5.22
N ALA A 90 -0.79 7.29 6.09
CA ALA A 90 -0.05 6.10 5.72
C ALA A 90 -0.68 4.87 6.37
N HIS A 91 -0.48 3.71 5.75
CA HIS A 91 -0.96 2.43 6.26
C HIS A 91 0.20 1.46 6.44
N SER A 92 0.14 0.62 7.48
CA SER A 92 1.01 -0.54 7.63
C SER A 92 0.16 -1.80 7.73
N ASP A 93 0.60 -2.84 7.04
CA ASP A 93 -0.12 -4.10 7.00
C ASP A 93 0.58 -5.09 7.95
N PRO A 94 -0.05 -5.47 9.06
CA PRO A 94 0.57 -6.35 10.05
C PRO A 94 0.54 -7.82 9.65
N GLU A 95 -0.18 -8.20 8.59
CA GLU A 95 -0.43 -9.61 8.30
C GLU A 95 0.64 -10.22 7.39
N PRO A 96 1.33 -11.27 7.85
CA PRO A 96 2.32 -11.94 7.01
C PRO A 96 1.64 -12.62 5.83
N ARG A 97 2.36 -12.70 4.71
CA ARG A 97 1.95 -13.43 3.50
C ARG A 97 2.97 -14.49 3.19
N THR A 98 2.46 -15.69 2.95
CA THR A 98 3.24 -16.84 2.50
C THR A 98 2.76 -17.30 1.14
N ARG A 99 3.67 -17.83 0.35
CA ARG A 99 3.41 -18.53 -0.91
C ARG A 99 3.78 -19.99 -0.73
N LEU A 100 3.01 -20.89 -1.32
CA LEU A 100 3.40 -22.30 -1.38
C LEU A 100 4.31 -22.53 -2.60
N THR A 101 5.48 -23.11 -2.37
CA THR A 101 6.43 -23.51 -3.42
C THR A 101 6.64 -25.02 -3.40
N ALA A 102 7.35 -25.57 -4.40
CA ALA A 102 7.75 -26.98 -4.42
C ALA A 102 8.62 -27.38 -3.20
N HIS A 103 9.28 -26.41 -2.57
CA HIS A 103 10.14 -26.61 -1.39
C HIS A 103 9.43 -26.31 -0.06
N GLY A 104 8.12 -26.04 -0.09
CA GLY A 104 7.32 -25.68 1.08
C GLY A 104 6.89 -24.21 1.11
N PRO A 105 6.32 -23.74 2.23
CA PRO A 105 5.86 -22.36 2.38
C PRO A 105 7.04 -21.38 2.45
N GLU A 106 7.01 -20.37 1.59
CA GLU A 106 7.97 -19.27 1.54
C GLU A 106 7.30 -17.99 2.04
N MET A 107 7.96 -17.25 2.94
CA MET A 107 7.46 -15.97 3.42
C MET A 107 7.78 -14.85 2.42
N ILE A 108 6.74 -14.21 1.89
CA ILE A 108 6.84 -13.14 0.89
C ILE A 108 6.77 -11.76 1.54
N PHE A 109 6.05 -11.65 2.65
CA PHE A 109 5.88 -10.42 3.39
C PHE A 109 5.73 -10.76 4.86
N PRO A 110 6.60 -10.27 5.76
CA PRO A 110 6.52 -10.62 7.19
C PRO A 110 5.41 -9.87 7.93
N GLY A 111 4.78 -8.86 7.32
CA GLY A 111 3.97 -7.88 8.03
C GLY A 111 4.83 -6.78 8.65
N HIS A 112 4.23 -5.62 8.91
CA HIS A 112 4.91 -4.52 9.60
C HIS A 112 3.92 -3.63 10.36
N TYR A 113 4.39 -3.16 11.51
CA TYR A 113 3.63 -2.30 12.44
C TYR A 113 3.98 -0.82 12.27
N GLY A 114 4.46 -0.44 11.08
CA GLY A 114 4.71 0.97 10.76
C GLY A 114 5.81 1.62 11.60
N THR A 115 6.85 0.87 11.98
CA THR A 115 7.97 1.36 12.81
C THR A 115 8.55 2.69 12.30
N ILE A 116 8.66 2.87 10.99
CA ILE A 116 9.11 4.12 10.37
C ILE A 116 8.17 5.30 10.64
N TYR A 117 6.86 5.07 10.68
CA TYR A 117 5.86 6.10 10.97
C TYR A 117 5.89 6.47 12.46
N GLN A 118 6.10 5.46 13.32
CA GLN A 118 6.28 5.66 14.76
C GLN A 118 7.55 6.48 15.05
N ALA A 119 8.67 6.10 14.44
CA ALA A 119 9.95 6.81 14.58
C ALA A 119 9.88 8.25 14.07
N LYS A 120 9.04 8.51 13.07
CA LYS A 120 8.78 9.86 12.57
C LYS A 120 7.88 10.69 13.47
N GLY A 121 7.19 10.08 14.43
CA GLY A 121 6.23 10.74 15.31
C GLY A 121 4.86 10.97 14.65
N MET A 122 4.45 10.10 13.72
CA MET A 122 3.11 10.18 13.13
C MET A 122 2.05 9.66 14.11
N ASP A 123 0.93 10.37 14.25
CA ASP A 123 -0.21 9.94 15.06
C ASP A 123 -0.75 8.58 14.57
N TYR A 124 -0.90 7.62 15.49
CA TYR A 124 -1.52 6.34 15.18
C TYR A 124 -3.03 6.39 15.45
N LEU A 125 -3.82 6.06 14.43
CA LEU A 125 -5.26 6.28 14.38
C LEU A 125 -6.08 4.97 14.42
N GLY A 126 -5.49 3.91 14.97
CA GLY A 126 -6.10 2.58 15.04
C GLY A 126 -5.99 1.79 13.73
N LYS A 127 -6.73 0.68 13.66
CA LYS A 127 -6.80 -0.19 12.47
C LYS A 127 -7.94 0.22 11.55
N THR A 128 -7.76 0.02 10.25
CA THR A 128 -8.87 0.05 9.29
C THR A 128 -9.85 -1.09 9.57
N ARG A 129 -11.06 -1.02 8.98
CA ARG A 129 -12.06 -2.09 9.10
C ARG A 129 -11.48 -3.44 8.63
N ARG A 130 -11.88 -4.50 9.33
CA ARG A 130 -11.65 -5.89 8.89
C ARG A 130 -12.22 -6.12 7.50
N ARG A 131 -11.54 -6.90 6.69
CA ARG A 131 -11.94 -7.21 5.30
C ARG A 131 -11.56 -8.63 4.93
N ARG A 132 -12.16 -9.13 3.85
CA ARG A 132 -11.72 -10.38 3.22
C ARG A 132 -10.82 -10.03 2.04
N LEU A 133 -9.74 -10.77 1.88
CA LEU A 133 -8.82 -10.64 0.75
C LEU A 133 -8.86 -11.90 -0.10
N THR A 134 -8.84 -11.73 -1.41
CA THR A 134 -8.60 -12.84 -2.35
C THR A 134 -7.10 -12.98 -2.53
N MET A 135 -6.53 -14.02 -1.93
CA MET A 135 -5.12 -14.39 -2.05
C MET A 135 -4.92 -15.31 -3.24
N LEU A 136 -3.93 -14.98 -4.06
CA LEU A 136 -3.49 -15.82 -5.16
C LEU A 136 -2.39 -16.79 -4.66
N PRO A 137 -2.14 -17.90 -5.38
CA PRO A 137 -1.11 -18.88 -5.00
C PRO A 137 0.28 -18.29 -4.89
N ASP A 138 0.58 -17.23 -5.66
CA ASP A 138 1.84 -16.51 -5.63
C ASP A 138 2.05 -15.67 -4.35
N GLY A 139 1.13 -15.76 -3.37
CA GLY A 139 1.19 -15.04 -2.10
C GLY A 139 0.69 -13.60 -2.18
N SER A 140 0.22 -13.16 -3.35
CA SER A 140 -0.26 -11.81 -3.56
C SER A 140 -1.77 -11.66 -3.33
N VAL A 141 -2.22 -10.41 -3.20
CA VAL A 141 -3.64 -10.06 -3.10
C VAL A 141 -4.17 -9.65 -4.48
N LEU A 142 -5.29 -10.25 -4.89
CA LEU A 142 -6.12 -9.72 -5.97
C LEU A 142 -7.21 -8.81 -5.38
N HIS A 143 -7.05 -7.50 -5.57
CA HIS A 143 -7.96 -6.52 -4.99
C HIS A 143 -9.35 -6.53 -5.64
N GLU A 144 -10.39 -6.23 -4.84
CA GLU A 144 -11.78 -6.14 -5.28
C GLU A 144 -11.95 -5.20 -6.48
N ARG A 145 -11.25 -4.06 -6.50
CA ARG A 145 -11.30 -3.13 -7.65
C ARG A 145 -10.75 -3.75 -8.93
N ALA A 146 -9.72 -4.60 -8.83
CA ALA A 146 -9.16 -5.30 -9.97
C ALA A 146 -10.14 -6.37 -10.49
N MET A 147 -10.75 -7.14 -9.58
CA MET A 147 -11.82 -8.10 -9.92
C MET A 147 -13.05 -7.42 -10.55
N SER A 148 -13.47 -6.27 -10.01
CA SER A 148 -14.57 -5.47 -10.56
C SER A 148 -14.32 -5.07 -12.02
N LYS A 149 -13.08 -4.72 -12.39
CA LYS A 149 -12.75 -4.39 -13.78
C LYS A 149 -12.98 -5.57 -14.72
N VAL A 150 -12.64 -6.78 -14.30
CA VAL A 150 -12.89 -8.00 -15.09
C VAL A 150 -14.38 -8.27 -15.19
N ARG A 151 -15.11 -8.27 -14.06
CA ARG A 151 -16.56 -8.52 -14.02
C ARG A 151 -17.36 -7.54 -14.89
N ASN A 152 -16.96 -6.27 -14.90
CA ASN A 152 -17.66 -5.19 -15.58
C ASN A 152 -17.05 -4.82 -16.94
N ASN A 153 -16.07 -5.59 -17.44
CA ASN A 153 -15.37 -5.30 -18.69
C ASN A 153 -14.70 -3.90 -18.75
N GLU A 154 -14.27 -3.36 -17.61
CA GLU A 154 -13.64 -2.03 -17.54
C GLU A 154 -12.18 -2.02 -18.02
N ARG A 155 -11.67 -0.81 -18.32
CA ARG A 155 -10.27 -0.60 -18.70
C ARG A 155 -9.32 -1.05 -17.59
N GLY A 156 -8.28 -1.78 -18.00
CA GLY A 156 -7.26 -2.34 -17.10
C GLY A 156 -7.56 -3.76 -16.63
N ARG A 157 -8.61 -4.42 -17.15
CA ARG A 157 -8.86 -5.85 -16.92
C ARG A 157 -7.76 -6.75 -17.50
N GLY A 158 -7.16 -6.38 -18.62
CA GLY A 158 -6.16 -7.22 -19.31
C GLY A 158 -4.98 -7.59 -18.41
N GLY A 159 -4.48 -6.67 -17.57
CA GLY A 159 -3.42 -7.00 -16.62
C GLY A 159 -3.83 -8.03 -15.56
N VAL A 160 -5.11 -8.09 -15.19
CA VAL A 160 -5.64 -9.11 -14.29
C VAL A 160 -5.78 -10.44 -15.03
N GLU A 161 -6.29 -10.40 -16.26
CA GLU A 161 -6.47 -11.59 -17.10
C GLU A 161 -5.12 -12.27 -17.39
N THR A 162 -4.13 -11.53 -17.91
CA THR A 162 -2.76 -12.01 -18.13
C THR A 162 -2.16 -12.63 -16.88
N ARG A 163 -2.37 -11.99 -15.72
CA ARG A 163 -1.84 -12.49 -14.45
C ARG A 163 -2.46 -13.83 -14.05
N LEU A 164 -3.78 -13.97 -14.13
CA LEU A 164 -4.44 -15.22 -13.78
C LEU A 164 -4.06 -16.34 -14.76
N VAL A 165 -3.89 -16.01 -16.05
CA VAL A 165 -3.38 -16.96 -17.05
C VAL A 165 -1.97 -17.42 -16.71
N ALA A 166 -1.08 -16.52 -16.31
CA ALA A 166 0.27 -16.87 -15.87
C ALA A 166 0.30 -17.77 -14.61
N LEU A 167 -0.79 -17.78 -13.84
CA LEU A 167 -0.97 -18.64 -12.66
C LEU A 167 -1.72 -19.94 -12.98
N GLY A 168 -2.02 -20.21 -14.26
CA GLY A 168 -2.64 -21.46 -14.72
C GLY A 168 -4.12 -21.37 -15.09
N ALA A 169 -4.74 -20.18 -15.09
CA ALA A 169 -6.07 -20.03 -15.66
C ALA A 169 -6.04 -20.14 -17.19
N ARG A 170 -7.14 -20.56 -17.81
CA ARG A 170 -7.28 -20.48 -19.27
C ARG A 170 -7.46 -19.02 -19.73
N PRO A 171 -6.98 -18.66 -20.94
CA PRO A 171 -7.36 -17.40 -21.57
C PRO A 171 -8.88 -17.26 -21.66
N ARG A 172 -9.35 -16.02 -21.50
CA ARG A 172 -10.77 -15.68 -21.67
C ARG A 172 -11.11 -15.65 -23.17
N HIS A 173 -12.22 -16.26 -23.55
CA HIS A 173 -12.67 -16.21 -24.94
C HIS A 173 -13.29 -14.84 -25.26
N GLU A 174 -13.25 -14.46 -26.53
CA GLU A 174 -13.92 -13.24 -26.99
C GLU A 174 -15.43 -13.34 -26.75
N GLY A 175 -16.04 -12.27 -26.25
CA GLY A 175 -17.47 -12.23 -25.91
C GLY A 175 -17.86 -12.97 -24.61
N GLU A 176 -16.97 -13.78 -24.03
CA GLU A 176 -17.26 -14.52 -22.79
C GLU A 176 -17.55 -13.56 -21.62
N PRO A 177 -18.58 -13.77 -20.79
CA PRO A 177 -18.86 -12.91 -19.63
C PRO A 177 -17.75 -12.93 -18.58
N GLY A 178 -17.22 -11.75 -18.23
CA GLY A 178 -16.05 -11.64 -17.34
C GLY A 178 -16.29 -12.12 -15.92
N ARG A 179 -17.55 -12.13 -15.45
CA ARG A 179 -17.91 -12.70 -14.15
C ARG A 179 -17.70 -14.21 -14.11
N ALA A 180 -18.24 -14.93 -15.10
CA ALA A 180 -18.16 -16.38 -15.18
C ALA A 180 -16.70 -16.82 -15.36
N TRP A 181 -15.99 -16.19 -16.28
CA TRP A 181 -14.56 -16.44 -16.49
C TRP A 181 -13.73 -16.21 -15.22
N LEU A 182 -13.96 -15.10 -14.50
CA LEU A 182 -13.19 -14.79 -13.30
C LEU A 182 -13.44 -15.80 -12.18
N GLU A 183 -14.68 -16.27 -12.01
CA GLU A 183 -15.03 -17.28 -11.01
C GLU A 183 -14.31 -18.60 -11.29
N GLU A 184 -14.37 -19.08 -12.54
CA GLU A 184 -13.63 -20.26 -12.98
C GLU A 184 -12.11 -20.06 -12.82
N ALA A 185 -11.57 -18.93 -13.27
CA ALA A 185 -10.14 -18.64 -13.19
C ALA A 185 -9.64 -18.64 -11.73
N LEU A 186 -10.38 -18.01 -10.81
CA LEU A 186 -10.02 -17.99 -9.38
C LEU A 186 -10.06 -19.39 -8.75
N HIS A 187 -11.04 -20.20 -9.14
CA HIS A 187 -11.11 -21.60 -8.71
C HIS A 187 -9.92 -22.40 -9.25
N THR A 188 -9.66 -22.32 -10.55
CA THR A 188 -8.59 -23.07 -11.25
C THR A 188 -7.21 -22.74 -10.73
N VAL A 189 -6.90 -21.46 -10.50
CA VAL A 189 -5.60 -21.09 -9.91
C VAL A 189 -5.53 -21.47 -8.43
N GLY A 190 -6.64 -21.83 -7.77
CA GLY A 190 -6.64 -22.13 -6.34
C GLY A 190 -6.55 -20.88 -5.46
N ALA A 191 -7.16 -19.77 -5.88
CA ALA A 191 -7.25 -18.56 -5.08
C ALA A 191 -8.05 -18.81 -3.79
N ARG A 192 -7.62 -18.19 -2.68
CA ARG A 192 -8.21 -18.38 -1.36
C ARG A 192 -8.76 -17.08 -0.81
N VAL A 193 -9.88 -17.16 -0.11
CA VAL A 193 -10.41 -16.00 0.63
C VAL A 193 -9.87 -16.06 2.06
N VAL A 194 -9.12 -15.05 2.47
CA VAL A 194 -8.55 -14.94 3.81
C VAL A 194 -9.16 -13.76 4.57
N SER A 195 -9.32 -13.93 5.88
CA SER A 195 -9.74 -12.84 6.78
C SER A 195 -8.55 -11.94 7.08
N HIS A 196 -8.76 -10.63 6.99
CA HIS A 196 -7.75 -9.62 7.28
C HIS A 196 -8.29 -8.63 8.33
N GLY A 197 -7.61 -8.56 9.47
CA GLY A 197 -7.88 -7.77 10.66
C GLY A 197 -7.82 -6.25 10.47
N GLY A 198 -7.27 -5.78 9.36
CA GLY A 198 -7.19 -4.37 8.98
C GLY A 198 -5.77 -3.81 9.08
N ASN A 199 -5.48 -2.76 8.31
CA ASN A 199 -4.16 -2.13 8.31
C ASN A 199 -4.08 -1.13 9.48
N HIS A 200 -2.92 -0.99 10.10
CA HIS A 200 -2.67 0.12 11.01
C HIS A 200 -2.62 1.43 10.21
N ARG A 201 -3.26 2.48 10.73
CA ARG A 201 -3.34 3.78 10.08
C ARG A 201 -2.55 4.81 10.87
N TYR A 202 -1.74 5.58 10.15
CA TYR A 202 -0.91 6.66 10.69
C TYR A 202 -1.21 7.94 9.94
N ALA A 203 -1.06 9.08 10.59
CA ALA A 203 -1.18 10.36 9.93
C ALA A 203 -0.27 11.42 10.53
N ALA A 204 0.09 12.42 9.74
CA ALA A 204 0.80 13.59 10.21
C ALA A 204 0.46 14.81 9.38
N TYR A 205 0.41 15.96 10.05
CA TYR A 205 0.64 17.22 9.37
C TYR A 205 2.14 17.39 9.06
N ILE A 206 2.45 18.01 7.92
CA ILE A 206 3.81 18.23 7.44
C ILE A 206 4.07 19.69 7.10
N GLY A 207 5.35 20.08 7.05
CA GLY A 207 5.78 21.41 6.66
C GLY A 207 5.35 22.47 7.68
N PRO A 208 4.81 23.63 7.25
CA PRO A 208 4.36 24.69 8.16
C PRO A 208 3.23 24.27 9.13
N CYS A 209 2.57 23.15 8.85
CA CYS A 209 1.52 22.61 9.72
C CYS A 209 2.04 21.57 10.72
N THR A 210 3.34 21.25 10.72
CA THR A 210 3.94 20.35 11.71
C THR A 210 3.60 20.85 13.12
N GLY A 211 3.15 19.95 14.00
CA GLY A 211 2.73 20.27 15.36
C GLY A 211 1.24 20.55 15.54
N ARG A 212 0.47 20.70 14.44
CA ARG A 212 -0.99 20.69 14.53
C ARG A 212 -1.48 19.33 15.00
N ARG A 213 -2.48 19.33 15.88
CA ARG A 213 -3.10 18.12 16.39
C ARG A 213 -4.07 17.55 15.35
N ILE A 214 -3.99 16.25 15.11
CA ILE A 214 -5.00 15.56 14.30
C ILE A 214 -6.31 15.48 15.10
N THR A 215 -7.43 15.77 14.43
CA THR A 215 -8.76 15.76 15.07
C THR A 215 -9.26 14.35 15.38
N ALA A 216 -8.76 13.35 14.64
CA ALA A 216 -9.09 11.95 14.92
C ALA A 216 -8.43 11.49 16.22
N THR A 217 -9.06 10.54 16.92
CA THR A 217 -8.51 9.94 18.13
C THR A 217 -7.18 9.24 17.83
N SER A 218 -6.12 9.66 18.54
CA SER A 218 -4.83 8.98 18.54
C SER A 218 -4.79 7.89 19.61
N TYR A 219 -4.10 6.79 19.31
CA TYR A 219 -3.92 5.63 20.19
C TYR A 219 -2.42 5.37 20.43
N PRO A 220 -2.04 4.64 21.49
CA PRO A 220 -0.66 4.18 21.66
C PRO A 220 -0.19 3.35 20.46
N TYR A 221 1.09 3.46 20.12
CA TYR A 221 1.64 2.75 18.99
C TYR A 221 1.52 1.23 19.16
N PRO A 222 1.12 0.51 18.10
CA PRO A 222 1.11 -0.94 18.14
C PRO A 222 2.56 -1.42 18.16
N LYS A 223 2.83 -2.40 19.01
CA LYS A 223 4.05 -3.20 18.95
C LYS A 223 3.68 -4.56 18.38
N ALA A 224 4.61 -5.20 17.69
CA ALA A 224 4.45 -6.62 17.41
C ALA A 224 4.26 -7.31 18.76
N ASP A 225 3.22 -8.14 18.87
CA ASP A 225 3.14 -9.03 20.03
C ASP A 225 4.45 -9.81 20.04
N GLN A 226 5.26 -9.66 21.09
CA GLN A 226 6.30 -10.62 21.38
C GLN A 226 5.59 -11.89 21.83
N GLY A 227 5.00 -12.62 20.89
CA GLY A 227 4.40 -13.92 21.13
C GLY A 227 5.51 -14.81 21.67
N GLY A 228 5.37 -15.16 22.95
CA GLY A 228 6.36 -15.90 23.71
C GLY A 228 6.71 -17.23 23.04
N ALA A 229 8.00 -17.54 23.08
CA ALA A 229 8.42 -18.92 23.23
C ALA A 229 7.87 -19.39 24.59
N ALA A 230 6.85 -20.24 24.53
CA ALA A 230 6.46 -21.15 25.58
C ALA A 230 6.13 -22.49 24.91
#